data_AF-B6BQN0-F1
#
_entry.id   AF-B6BQN0-F1
#
_cell.length_a   1.000
_cell.length_b   1.000
_cell.length_c   1.000
_cell.angle_alpha   90.00
_cell.angle_beta   90.00
_cell.angle_gamma   90.00
#
_symmetry.space_group_name_H-M   'P 1'
#
loop_
_entity.id
_entity.type
_entity.pdbx_description
1 polymer ?
#
loop_
_entity_poly.entity_id
_entity_poly.type
_entity_poly.pdbx_seq_one_letter_code
_entity_poly.pdbx_strand_id
1 'polypeptide(L)'
;MNSYFSDKFPTAEIGLSTGVTNEVTGSVLVVKPISDPSDNENIIFTQASLFLSDDSRETINLGFGNRKLINDDTLLVGYNLFYDHELDYDHQRASIGIEAISSVGSLRANQYYGLSGWKSGLNNINEKALNGSDVELGMPLPYLPWTNLYYRSFNWEGASGAADLEGDEISLEAKLTNFNIEIGKRSNDGVTEDEEFLKITYTCCNNSNNEIGISDTAYNLTSVSDQKFAKVRRQNLIVKQKEMDLTVIGF
;
A
#
# COMPACT_ATOMS: atom_id res chain seq x y z
N MET A 1 -8.08 10.55 -22.13
CA MET A 1 -8.91 10.57 -20.91
C MET A 1 -9.50 11.96 -20.75
N ASN A 2 -10.77 12.09 -20.35
CA ASN A 2 -11.53 13.34 -20.31
C ASN A 2 -10.97 14.31 -19.23
N SER A 3 -10.79 15.60 -19.53
CA SER A 3 -10.16 16.59 -18.62
C SER A 3 -10.84 16.68 -17.25
N TYR A 4 -12.14 16.43 -17.20
CA TYR A 4 -12.94 16.43 -15.97
C TYR A 4 -12.50 15.38 -14.94
N PHE A 5 -11.98 14.23 -15.37
CA PHE A 5 -11.58 13.16 -14.46
C PHE A 5 -10.22 13.46 -13.83
N SER A 6 -9.27 13.98 -14.62
CA SER A 6 -7.96 14.41 -14.14
C SER A 6 -8.05 15.61 -13.19
N ASP A 7 -8.99 16.53 -13.42
CA ASP A 7 -9.20 17.70 -12.55
C ASP A 7 -9.73 17.32 -11.16
N LYS A 8 -10.44 16.19 -11.05
CA LYS A 8 -11.05 15.72 -9.79
C LYS A 8 -10.21 14.70 -9.04
N PHE A 9 -9.42 13.90 -9.76
CA PHE A 9 -8.60 12.84 -9.21
C PHE A 9 -7.16 13.04 -9.70
N PRO A 10 -6.33 13.79 -8.95
CA PRO A 10 -4.91 13.96 -9.29
C PRO A 10 -4.16 12.65 -9.33
N THR A 11 -4.69 11.58 -8.70
CA THR A 11 -4.15 10.24 -8.84
C THR A 11 -5.30 9.25 -8.97
N ALA A 12 -5.25 8.47 -10.04
CA ALA A 12 -6.02 7.25 -10.16
C ALA A 12 -5.11 6.15 -10.70
N GLU A 13 -5.22 4.98 -10.09
CA GLU A 13 -4.39 3.82 -10.38
C GLU A 13 -5.24 2.61 -10.75
N ILE A 14 -4.72 1.83 -11.69
CA ILE A 14 -5.17 0.48 -11.98
C ILE A 14 -3.98 -0.44 -11.72
N GLY A 15 -4.14 -1.38 -10.80
CA GLY A 15 -3.09 -2.31 -10.42
C GLY A 15 -3.45 -3.75 -10.76
N LEU A 16 -2.46 -4.51 -11.20
CA LEU A 16 -2.50 -5.97 -11.29
C LEU A 16 -1.33 -6.50 -10.47
N SER A 17 -1.57 -7.49 -9.63
CA SER A 17 -0.53 -8.23 -8.92
C SER A 17 -0.76 -9.73 -9.00
N THR A 18 0.30 -10.50 -8.98
CA THR A 18 0.27 -11.97 -9.00
C THR A 18 1.35 -12.50 -8.07
N GLY A 19 1.01 -13.52 -7.29
CA GLY A 19 1.94 -14.39 -6.57
C GLY A 19 2.31 -15.64 -7.38
N VAL A 20 3.24 -16.46 -6.88
CA VAL A 20 3.68 -17.72 -7.51
C VAL A 20 2.53 -18.74 -7.64
N THR A 21 1.43 -18.58 -6.90
CA THR A 21 0.23 -19.44 -6.92
C THR A 21 -0.70 -19.19 -8.13
N ASN A 22 -0.30 -18.37 -9.12
CA ASN A 22 -1.05 -18.03 -10.35
C ASN A 22 -2.34 -17.23 -10.17
N GLU A 23 -2.67 -16.82 -8.94
CA GLU A 23 -3.87 -16.03 -8.71
C GLU A 23 -3.59 -14.54 -8.85
N VAL A 24 -4.47 -13.84 -9.59
CA VAL A 24 -4.25 -12.45 -10.02
C VAL A 24 -5.18 -11.55 -9.24
N THR A 25 -4.59 -10.65 -8.45
CA THR A 25 -5.31 -9.58 -7.79
C THR A 25 -5.40 -8.35 -8.69
N GLY A 26 -6.61 -7.88 -8.95
CA GLY A 26 -6.89 -6.61 -9.60
C GLY A 26 -7.19 -5.51 -8.59
N SER A 27 -6.84 -4.25 -8.92
CA SER A 27 -7.19 -3.11 -8.08
C SER A 27 -7.48 -1.85 -8.88
N VAL A 28 -8.39 -1.04 -8.35
CA VAL A 28 -8.63 0.34 -8.79
C VAL A 28 -8.56 1.24 -7.57
N LEU A 29 -7.79 2.32 -7.66
CA LEU A 29 -7.58 3.26 -6.57
C LEU A 29 -7.71 4.70 -7.07
N VAL A 30 -8.28 5.56 -6.26
CA VAL A 30 -8.33 7.01 -6.51
C VAL A 30 -7.92 7.79 -5.26
N VAL A 31 -7.20 8.88 -5.47
CA VAL A 31 -6.89 9.89 -4.44
C VAL A 31 -7.53 11.20 -4.86
N LYS A 32 -8.26 11.81 -3.93
CA LYS A 32 -8.96 13.08 -4.15
C LYS A 32 -8.58 14.11 -3.08
N PRO A 33 -8.09 15.30 -3.47
CA PRO A 33 -7.91 16.44 -2.57
C PRO A 33 -9.25 16.88 -2.00
N ILE A 34 -9.26 17.15 -0.71
CA ILE A 34 -10.37 17.82 0.00
C ILE A 34 -9.99 19.29 0.27
N SER A 35 -8.72 19.54 0.60
CA SER A 35 -8.17 20.88 0.71
C SER A 35 -7.79 21.46 -0.65
N ASP A 36 -7.42 22.75 -0.66
CA ASP A 36 -6.83 23.39 -1.82
C ASP A 36 -5.52 22.67 -2.23
N PRO A 37 -5.38 22.19 -3.48
CA PRO A 37 -4.17 21.53 -3.95
C PRO A 37 -2.90 22.39 -3.90
N SER A 38 -3.05 23.72 -3.91
CA SER A 38 -1.96 24.68 -3.81
C SER A 38 -1.43 24.85 -2.38
N ASP A 39 -2.16 24.40 -1.36
CA ASP A 39 -1.71 24.43 0.03
C ASP A 39 -0.58 23.41 0.25
N ASN A 40 0.50 23.85 0.91
CA ASN A 40 1.65 23.02 1.28
C ASN A 40 1.62 22.63 2.78
N GLU A 41 0.83 23.32 3.60
CA GLU A 41 0.79 23.12 5.04
C GLU A 41 -0.32 22.17 5.49
N ASN A 42 -1.49 22.23 4.85
CA ASN A 42 -2.65 21.41 5.21
C ASN A 42 -3.19 20.65 4.00
N ILE A 43 -2.41 19.67 3.53
CA ILE A 43 -2.80 18.83 2.39
C ILE A 43 -3.73 17.73 2.90
N ILE A 44 -5.04 17.92 2.73
CA ILE A 44 -6.06 16.97 3.15
C ILE A 44 -6.58 16.22 1.93
N PHE A 45 -6.63 14.89 2.01
CA PHE A 45 -7.12 14.05 0.93
C PHE A 45 -7.96 12.89 1.45
N THR A 46 -8.77 12.32 0.55
CA THR A 46 -9.40 11.01 0.73
C THR A 46 -8.88 10.05 -0.32
N GLN A 47 -8.79 8.79 0.05
CA GLN A 47 -8.42 7.69 -0.84
C GLN A 47 -9.55 6.67 -0.82
N ALA A 48 -9.92 6.16 -1.98
CA ALA A 48 -10.84 5.04 -2.11
C ALA A 48 -10.22 3.99 -3.05
N SER A 49 -10.39 2.72 -2.71
CA SER A 49 -9.95 1.63 -3.58
C SER A 49 -10.91 0.45 -3.53
N LEU A 50 -10.92 -0.29 -4.63
CA LEU A 50 -11.55 -1.59 -4.78
C LEU A 50 -10.48 -2.59 -5.19
N PHE A 51 -10.36 -3.67 -4.43
CA PHE A 51 -9.53 -4.82 -4.75
C PHE A 51 -10.41 -6.00 -5.11
N LEU A 52 -10.04 -6.68 -6.18
CA LEU A 52 -10.60 -7.95 -6.63
C LEU A 52 -9.49 -8.99 -6.43
N SER A 53 -9.62 -9.81 -5.40
CA SER A 53 -8.66 -10.86 -5.07
C SER A 53 -9.28 -12.23 -5.31
N ASP A 54 -8.55 -13.25 -4.89
CA ASP A 54 -8.88 -14.62 -5.18
C ASP A 54 -10.17 -15.05 -4.49
N ASP A 55 -10.73 -16.17 -4.95
CA ASP A 55 -12.06 -16.65 -4.56
C ASP A 55 -13.19 -15.64 -4.80
N SER A 56 -13.02 -14.75 -5.79
CA SER A 56 -13.94 -13.66 -6.13
C SER A 56 -14.16 -12.67 -4.98
N ARG A 57 -13.17 -12.50 -4.09
CA ARG A 57 -13.30 -11.58 -2.96
C ARG A 57 -13.16 -10.14 -3.41
N GLU A 58 -14.08 -9.30 -2.95
CA GLU A 58 -14.11 -7.87 -3.18
C GLU A 58 -13.82 -7.13 -1.87
N THR A 59 -12.76 -6.32 -1.85
CA THR A 59 -12.43 -5.47 -0.70
C THR A 59 -12.48 -4.00 -1.08
N ILE A 60 -13.28 -3.23 -0.34
CA ILE A 60 -13.33 -1.77 -0.46
C ILE A 60 -12.51 -1.17 0.68
N ASN A 61 -11.65 -0.21 0.35
CA ASN A 61 -10.95 0.61 1.34
C ASN A 61 -11.36 2.06 1.17
N LEU A 62 -11.70 2.72 2.28
CA LEU A 62 -11.99 4.14 2.35
C LEU A 62 -11.09 4.78 3.38
N GLY A 63 -10.36 5.80 2.97
CA GLY A 63 -9.37 6.45 3.81
C GLY A 63 -9.38 7.96 3.73
N PHE A 64 -8.81 8.55 4.76
CA PHE A 64 -8.55 9.96 4.91
C PHE A 64 -7.09 10.15 5.30
N GLY A 65 -6.43 11.17 4.76
CA GLY A 65 -5.07 11.50 5.13
C GLY A 65 -4.85 13.00 5.21
N ASN A 66 -3.87 13.37 6.02
CA ASN A 66 -3.34 14.72 6.09
C ASN A 66 -1.82 14.68 5.96
N ARG A 67 -1.30 15.52 5.07
CA ARG A 67 0.12 15.68 4.78
C ARG A 67 0.52 17.14 4.96
N LYS A 68 1.79 17.34 5.27
CA LYS A 68 2.44 18.65 5.34
C LYS A 68 3.81 18.56 4.71
N LEU A 69 4.14 19.53 3.86
CA LEU A 69 5.49 19.76 3.38
C LEU A 69 6.25 20.63 4.38
N ILE A 70 7.47 20.20 4.71
CA ILE A 70 8.39 20.89 5.61
C ILE A 70 9.79 20.91 4.98
N ASN A 71 10.69 21.72 5.55
CA ASN A 71 12.08 21.89 5.10
C ASN A 71 12.16 22.25 3.60
N ASP A 72 11.57 23.38 3.21
CA ASP A 72 11.56 23.84 1.81
C ASP A 72 11.02 22.77 0.84
N ASP A 73 9.92 22.13 1.22
CA ASP A 73 9.25 21.05 0.50
C ASP A 73 10.08 19.78 0.26
N THR A 74 11.21 19.60 0.94
CA THR A 74 12.08 18.41 0.79
C THR A 74 11.66 17.22 1.64
N LEU A 75 10.77 17.43 2.61
CA LEU A 75 10.24 16.39 3.48
C LEU A 75 8.73 16.55 3.59
N LEU A 76 8.00 15.48 3.29
CA LEU A 76 6.57 15.35 3.47
C LEU A 76 6.31 14.46 4.68
N VAL A 77 5.59 14.98 5.66
CA VAL A 77 5.13 14.20 6.81
C VAL A 77 3.61 14.10 6.79
N GLY A 78 3.07 13.00 7.28
CA GLY A 78 1.62 12.83 7.28
C GLY A 78 1.14 11.70 8.17
N TYR A 79 -0.17 11.66 8.30
CA TYR A 79 -0.88 10.55 8.92
C TYR A 79 -2.12 10.20 8.09
N ASN A 80 -2.58 8.97 8.23
CA ASN A 80 -3.74 8.46 7.51
C ASN A 80 -4.59 7.54 8.40
N LEU A 81 -5.87 7.46 8.05
CA LEU A 81 -6.88 6.62 8.69
C LEU A 81 -7.65 5.89 7.60
N PHE A 82 -7.87 4.60 7.76
CA PHE A 82 -8.62 3.78 6.81
C PHE A 82 -9.65 2.90 7.49
N TYR A 83 -10.73 2.65 6.78
CA TYR A 83 -11.70 1.61 7.03
C TYR A 83 -11.73 0.68 5.82
N ASP A 84 -11.54 -0.61 6.06
CA ASP A 84 -11.55 -1.66 5.06
C ASP A 84 -12.74 -2.59 5.28
N HIS A 85 -13.40 -2.98 4.20
CA HIS A 85 -14.53 -3.88 4.22
C HIS A 85 -14.43 -4.87 3.06
N GLU A 86 -14.26 -6.14 3.40
CA GLU A 86 -14.43 -7.26 2.47
C GLU A 86 -15.90 -7.64 2.37
N LEU A 87 -16.49 -7.56 1.18
CA LEU A 87 -17.92 -7.64 0.97
C LEU A 87 -18.47 -9.07 1.07
N ASP A 88 -17.72 -10.06 0.57
CA ASP A 88 -18.20 -11.43 0.44
C ASP A 88 -18.44 -12.13 1.78
N TYR A 89 -17.56 -11.87 2.75
CA TYR A 89 -17.59 -12.49 4.08
C TYR A 89 -17.71 -11.46 5.21
N ASP A 90 -17.97 -10.19 4.87
CA ASP A 90 -18.22 -9.07 5.79
C ASP A 90 -17.08 -8.89 6.82
N HIS A 91 -15.83 -9.08 6.39
CA HIS A 91 -14.68 -8.77 7.26
C HIS A 91 -14.42 -7.26 7.28
N GLN A 92 -14.17 -6.74 8.48
CA GLN A 92 -14.02 -5.30 8.71
C GLN A 92 -12.72 -5.04 9.45
N ARG A 93 -12.00 -4.00 9.02
CA ARG A 93 -10.73 -3.58 9.62
C ARG A 93 -10.63 -2.07 9.63
N ALA A 94 -10.00 -1.51 10.66
CA ALA A 94 -9.58 -0.11 10.66
C ALA A 94 -8.06 -0.04 10.75
N SER A 95 -7.47 1.03 10.23
CA SER A 95 -6.03 1.27 10.40
C SER A 95 -5.70 2.74 10.58
N ILE A 96 -4.58 2.97 11.25
CA ILE A 96 -3.91 4.27 11.35
C ILE A 96 -2.49 4.11 10.82
N GLY A 97 -2.00 5.12 10.09
CA GLY A 97 -0.64 5.12 9.58
C GLY A 97 0.02 6.48 9.70
N ILE A 98 1.34 6.48 9.73
CA ILE A 98 2.18 7.68 9.66
C ILE A 98 3.20 7.52 8.54
N GLU A 99 3.58 8.64 7.93
CA GLU A 99 4.56 8.67 6.84
C GLU A 99 5.52 9.86 6.97
N ALA A 100 6.77 9.62 6.61
CA ALA A 100 7.81 10.62 6.41
C ALA A 100 8.51 10.30 5.09
N ILE A 101 8.41 11.18 4.11
CA ILE A 101 8.83 10.95 2.72
C ILE A 101 9.75 12.08 2.29
N SER A 102 10.95 11.73 1.83
CA SER A 102 11.90 12.62 1.18
C SER A 102 12.32 12.00 -0.15
N SER A 103 12.98 12.79 -0.99
CA SER A 103 13.54 12.33 -2.27
C SER A 103 14.67 11.30 -2.12
N VAL A 104 15.28 11.19 -0.95
CA VAL A 104 16.38 10.25 -0.66
C VAL A 104 15.96 9.06 0.20
N GLY A 105 14.72 9.05 0.69
CA GLY A 105 14.21 7.97 1.52
C GLY A 105 12.84 8.24 2.09
N SER A 106 12.15 7.16 2.48
CA SER A 106 10.84 7.19 3.10
C SER A 106 10.75 6.20 4.25
N LEU A 107 9.98 6.57 5.26
CA LEU A 107 9.59 5.73 6.39
C LEU A 107 8.06 5.76 6.49
N ARG A 108 7.46 4.59 6.63
CA ARG A 108 6.02 4.44 6.89
C ARG A 108 5.82 3.44 7.99
N ALA A 109 4.81 3.66 8.81
CA ALA A 109 4.37 2.70 9.80
C ALA A 109 2.85 2.68 9.84
N ASN A 110 2.26 1.49 9.84
CA ASN A 110 0.82 1.28 9.85
C ASN A 110 0.44 0.31 10.97
N GLN A 111 -0.66 0.60 11.66
CA GLN A 111 -1.28 -0.27 12.65
C GLN A 111 -2.70 -0.61 12.19
N TYR A 112 -3.04 -1.89 12.24
CA TYR A 112 -4.30 -2.45 11.78
C TYR A 112 -5.05 -3.10 12.94
N TYR A 113 -6.36 -2.91 12.97
CA TYR A 113 -7.27 -3.41 13.98
C TYR A 113 -8.40 -4.19 13.30
N GLY A 114 -8.43 -5.50 13.51
CA GLY A 114 -9.53 -6.35 13.08
C GLY A 114 -10.79 -5.99 13.85
N LEU A 115 -11.80 -5.46 13.16
CA LEU A 115 -13.07 -5.04 13.77
C LEU A 115 -14.12 -6.16 13.77
N SER A 116 -14.00 -7.09 12.82
CA SER A 116 -14.84 -8.29 12.79
C SER A 116 -14.18 -9.46 13.52
N GLY A 117 -15.00 -10.23 14.23
CA GLY A 117 -14.59 -11.50 14.84
C GLY A 117 -14.55 -12.65 13.85
N TRP A 118 -14.71 -13.87 14.37
CA TRP A 118 -14.85 -15.07 13.54
C TRP A 118 -16.11 -14.98 12.67
N LYS A 119 -15.95 -15.23 11.37
CA LYS A 119 -17.03 -15.30 10.37
C LYS A 119 -16.83 -16.54 9.50
N SER A 120 -17.93 -17.08 8.99
CA SER A 120 -17.87 -18.19 8.05
C SER A 120 -17.35 -17.68 6.70
N GLY A 121 -16.14 -18.08 6.34
CA GLY A 121 -15.49 -17.75 5.07
C GLY A 121 -15.85 -18.73 3.96
N LEU A 122 -14.99 -18.77 2.94
CA LEU A 122 -15.12 -19.70 1.81
C LEU A 122 -15.19 -21.16 2.30
N ASN A 123 -16.03 -21.96 1.65
CA ASN A 123 -16.24 -23.38 1.98
C ASN A 123 -16.68 -23.63 3.44
N ASN A 124 -17.29 -22.63 4.09
CA ASN A 124 -17.69 -22.66 5.50
C ASN A 124 -16.51 -22.82 6.47
N ILE A 125 -15.30 -22.44 6.06
CA ILE A 125 -14.14 -22.39 6.95
C ILE A 125 -14.20 -21.07 7.70
N ASN A 126 -14.20 -21.10 9.03
CA ASN A 126 -14.20 -19.88 9.81
C ASN A 126 -12.88 -19.12 9.62
N GLU A 127 -13.02 -17.82 9.39
CA GLU A 127 -11.94 -16.87 9.23
C GLU A 127 -12.09 -15.73 10.24
N LYS A 128 -10.99 -15.13 10.65
CA LYS A 128 -10.99 -13.95 11.52
C LYS A 128 -10.01 -12.90 11.00
N ALA A 129 -10.45 -11.65 10.95
CA ALA A 129 -9.59 -10.51 10.65
C ALA A 129 -8.59 -10.31 11.80
N LEU A 130 -7.30 -10.22 11.47
CA LEU A 130 -6.25 -10.08 12.46
C LEU A 130 -5.91 -8.61 12.72
N ASN A 131 -5.50 -8.34 13.96
CA ASN A 131 -4.73 -7.13 14.24
C ASN A 131 -3.32 -7.32 13.70
N GLY A 132 -2.64 -6.22 13.46
CA GLY A 132 -1.22 -6.29 13.12
C GLY A 132 -0.63 -4.92 12.85
N SER A 133 0.62 -4.92 12.44
CA SER A 133 1.37 -3.71 12.13
C SER A 133 2.43 -3.98 11.08
N ASP A 134 2.79 -2.93 10.34
CA ASP A 134 3.97 -2.95 9.48
C ASP A 134 4.78 -1.66 9.62
N VAL A 135 6.08 -1.78 9.32
CA VAL A 135 7.01 -0.66 9.13
C VAL A 135 7.72 -0.86 7.79
N GLU A 136 7.70 0.15 6.94
CA GLU A 136 8.33 0.15 5.62
C GLU A 136 9.39 1.24 5.54
N LEU A 137 10.61 0.86 5.13
CA LEU A 137 11.67 1.75 4.71
C LEU A 137 11.77 1.68 3.19
N GLY A 138 11.85 2.84 2.53
CA GLY A 138 12.06 2.94 1.08
C GLY A 138 13.19 3.88 0.76
N MET A 139 14.01 3.57 -0.25
CA MET A 139 15.05 4.47 -0.74
C MET A 139 15.30 4.26 -2.23
N PRO A 140 15.65 5.31 -2.99
CA PRO A 140 16.06 5.13 -4.37
C PRO A 140 17.39 4.38 -4.45
N LEU A 141 17.61 3.59 -5.51
CA LEU A 141 18.93 3.01 -5.73
C LEU A 141 19.95 4.11 -6.08
N PRO A 142 21.22 3.96 -5.66
CA PRO A 142 22.27 4.91 -6.01
C PRO A 142 22.31 5.17 -7.52
N TYR A 143 22.30 6.46 -7.89
CA TYR A 143 22.36 6.94 -9.26
C TYR A 143 21.13 6.60 -10.14
N LEU A 144 20.10 5.94 -9.59
CA LEU A 144 18.90 5.51 -10.30
C LEU A 144 17.63 6.02 -9.59
N PRO A 145 17.34 7.33 -9.64
CA PRO A 145 16.23 7.95 -8.88
C PRO A 145 14.84 7.47 -9.32
N TRP A 146 14.73 6.84 -10.49
CA TRP A 146 13.50 6.23 -10.99
C TRP A 146 13.25 4.82 -10.44
N THR A 147 14.16 4.29 -9.61
CA THR A 147 13.99 2.99 -8.93
C THR A 147 13.92 3.19 -7.43
N ASN A 148 13.21 2.31 -6.71
CA ASN A 148 13.16 2.31 -5.25
C ASN A 148 13.31 0.89 -4.72
N LEU A 149 14.17 0.72 -3.72
CA LEU A 149 14.24 -0.47 -2.88
C LEU A 149 13.39 -0.23 -1.64
N TYR A 150 12.50 -1.16 -1.34
CA TYR A 150 11.72 -1.17 -0.11
C TYR A 150 12.08 -2.38 0.75
N TYR A 151 12.10 -2.17 2.06
CA TYR A 151 12.14 -3.20 3.08
C TYR A 151 10.97 -2.96 4.04
N ARG A 152 10.11 -3.96 4.19
CA ARG A 152 8.94 -3.91 5.07
C ARG A 152 9.02 -5.05 6.07
N SER A 153 8.85 -4.74 7.35
CA SER A 153 8.72 -5.74 8.41
C SER A 153 7.31 -5.70 8.96
N PHE A 154 6.69 -6.84 9.23
CA PHE A 154 5.30 -6.94 9.66
C PHE A 154 5.08 -7.99 10.75
N ASN A 155 4.01 -7.78 11.52
CA ASN A 155 3.51 -8.72 12.53
C ASN A 155 1.98 -8.72 12.50
N TRP A 156 1.37 -9.91 12.51
CA TRP A 156 -0.06 -10.13 12.65
C TRP A 156 -0.36 -11.01 13.87
N GLU A 157 -1.18 -10.50 14.77
CA GLU A 157 -1.49 -11.14 16.05
C GLU A 157 -2.37 -12.38 15.83
N GLY A 158 -1.83 -13.55 16.17
CA GLY A 158 -2.53 -14.82 16.09
C GLY A 158 -3.74 -14.85 17.03
N ALA A 159 -4.84 -15.47 16.56
CA ALA A 159 -6.05 -15.63 17.34
C ALA A 159 -6.18 -17.03 17.93
N SER A 160 -6.89 -17.14 19.05
CA SER A 160 -7.23 -18.43 19.68
C SER A 160 -6.01 -19.29 20.06
N GLY A 161 -4.89 -18.65 20.42
CA GLY A 161 -3.65 -19.34 20.81
C GLY A 161 -2.78 -19.80 19.64
N ALA A 162 -3.14 -19.41 18.40
CA ALA A 162 -2.23 -19.50 17.27
C ALA A 162 -1.00 -18.61 17.51
N ALA A 163 0.14 -19.00 16.93
CA ALA A 163 1.33 -18.15 16.91
C ALA A 163 1.08 -16.92 16.04
N ASP A 164 1.78 -15.83 16.36
CA ASP A 164 1.78 -14.63 15.54
C ASP A 164 2.44 -14.91 14.18
N LEU A 165 1.93 -14.27 13.12
CA LEU A 165 2.60 -14.27 11.82
C LEU A 165 3.52 -13.05 11.75
N GLU A 166 4.82 -13.31 11.76
CA GLU A 166 5.85 -12.30 11.57
C GLU A 166 6.59 -12.55 10.25
N GLY A 167 7.21 -11.51 9.70
CA GLY A 167 7.99 -11.66 8.49
C GLY A 167 8.49 -10.33 7.93
N ASP A 168 9.22 -10.48 6.83
CA ASP A 168 9.86 -9.37 6.12
C ASP A 168 9.57 -9.45 4.61
N GLU A 169 9.56 -8.30 3.96
CA GLU A 169 9.37 -8.17 2.52
C GLU A 169 10.42 -7.23 1.95
N ILE A 170 11.09 -7.67 0.89
CA ILE A 170 12.01 -6.85 0.10
C ILE A 170 11.41 -6.70 -1.29
N SER A 171 11.26 -5.47 -1.75
CA SER A 171 10.77 -5.19 -3.10
C SER A 171 11.61 -4.14 -3.83
N LEU A 172 11.67 -4.28 -5.15
CA LEU A 172 12.29 -3.35 -6.07
C LEU A 172 11.21 -2.79 -7.00
N GLU A 173 11.03 -1.48 -6.97
CA GLU A 173 10.08 -0.75 -7.81
C GLU A 173 10.84 0.04 -8.89
N ALA A 174 10.40 -0.07 -10.13
CA ALA A 174 10.77 0.80 -11.24
C ALA A 174 9.60 1.73 -11.56
N LYS A 175 9.82 3.05 -11.44
CA LYS A 175 8.86 4.11 -11.78
C LYS A 175 9.14 4.60 -13.21
N LEU A 176 8.28 4.21 -14.13
CA LEU A 176 8.29 4.62 -15.53
C LEU A 176 7.26 5.75 -15.74
N THR A 177 7.16 6.27 -16.96
CA THR A 177 6.08 7.21 -17.30
C THR A 177 4.72 6.51 -17.21
N ASN A 178 3.87 6.94 -16.27
CA ASN A 178 2.53 6.41 -16.00
C ASN A 178 2.47 4.92 -15.59
N PHE A 179 3.59 4.22 -15.45
CA PHE A 179 3.63 2.81 -15.09
C PHE A 179 4.65 2.59 -13.97
N ASN A 180 4.27 1.81 -12.96
CA ASN A 180 5.19 1.29 -11.97
C ASN A 180 5.21 -0.24 -12.07
N ILE A 181 6.40 -0.81 -12.04
CA ILE A 181 6.62 -2.26 -11.96
C ILE A 181 7.33 -2.52 -10.64
N GLU A 182 6.75 -3.36 -9.79
CA GLU A 182 7.32 -3.73 -8.50
C GLU A 182 7.44 -5.25 -8.44
N ILE A 183 8.65 -5.73 -8.16
CA ILE A 183 8.93 -7.15 -7.92
C ILE A 183 9.41 -7.30 -6.49
N GLY A 184 9.02 -8.37 -5.81
CA GLY A 184 9.46 -8.56 -4.43
C GLY A 184 9.32 -9.98 -3.94
N LYS A 185 9.90 -10.19 -2.77
CA LYS A 185 9.80 -11.42 -2.02
C LYS A 185 9.37 -11.09 -0.59
N ARG A 186 8.34 -11.78 -0.13
CA ARG A 186 7.88 -11.84 1.25
C ARG A 186 8.36 -13.15 1.87
N SER A 187 9.08 -13.06 2.97
CA SER A 187 9.48 -14.20 3.77
C SER A 187 8.68 -14.21 5.07
N ASN A 188 8.08 -15.35 5.37
CA ASN A 188 7.23 -15.52 6.54
C ASN A 188 7.92 -16.44 7.55
N ASP A 189 7.80 -16.10 8.83
CA ASP A 189 8.29 -16.96 9.90
C ASP A 189 7.30 -18.11 10.16
N GLY A 190 7.84 -19.27 10.52
CA GLY A 190 7.06 -20.44 10.91
C GLY A 190 6.60 -21.32 9.74
N VAL A 191 5.29 -21.52 9.62
CA VAL A 191 4.68 -22.52 8.71
C VAL A 191 4.04 -21.92 7.47
N THR A 192 3.91 -20.60 7.41
CA THR A 192 3.41 -19.89 6.24
C THR A 192 4.50 -19.86 5.18
N GLU A 193 4.16 -20.18 3.93
CA GLU A 193 5.14 -20.24 2.84
C GLU A 193 5.62 -18.83 2.44
N ASP A 194 6.87 -18.75 1.99
CA ASP A 194 7.41 -17.55 1.35
C ASP A 194 6.67 -17.27 0.03
N GLU A 195 6.53 -16.00 -0.31
CA GLU A 195 5.84 -15.56 -1.52
C GLU A 195 6.72 -14.63 -2.35
N GLU A 196 6.78 -14.86 -3.66
CA GLU A 196 7.32 -13.90 -4.62
C GLU A 196 6.18 -13.27 -5.39
N PHE A 197 6.25 -11.96 -5.62
CA PHE A 197 5.20 -11.23 -6.31
C PHE A 197 5.73 -10.32 -7.41
N LEU A 198 4.85 -10.10 -8.40
CA LEU A 198 4.98 -9.07 -9.42
C LEU A 198 3.74 -8.19 -9.37
N LYS A 199 3.95 -6.88 -9.36
CA LYS A 199 2.91 -5.87 -9.42
C LYS A 199 3.16 -4.89 -10.55
N ILE A 200 2.13 -4.65 -11.34
CA ILE A 200 2.12 -3.66 -12.43
C ILE A 200 1.01 -2.67 -12.11
N THR A 201 1.36 -1.39 -12.00
CA THR A 201 0.42 -0.32 -11.70
C THR A 201 0.46 0.72 -12.82
N TYR A 202 -0.67 0.95 -13.48
CA TYR A 202 -0.86 2.11 -14.34
C TYR A 202 -1.40 3.27 -13.50
N THR A 203 -0.74 4.42 -13.55
CA THR A 203 -1.15 5.64 -12.88
C THR A 203 -1.50 6.70 -13.91
N CYS A 204 -2.73 7.23 -13.85
CA CYS A 204 -3.13 8.34 -14.70
C CYS A 204 -3.05 9.67 -13.97
N CYS A 205 -3.21 10.72 -14.76
CA CYS A 205 -3.72 12.02 -14.31
C CYS A 205 -2.72 12.87 -13.52
N ASN A 206 -1.69 12.24 -12.97
CA ASN A 206 -0.47 12.89 -12.54
C ASN A 206 0.54 12.91 -13.71
N ASN A 207 0.96 14.09 -14.16
CA ASN A 207 1.98 14.23 -15.21
C ASN A 207 3.40 14.09 -14.63
N SER A 208 3.68 12.97 -13.95
CA SER A 208 5.05 12.65 -13.53
C SER A 208 5.80 12.08 -14.73
N ASN A 209 6.47 12.95 -15.50
CA ASN A 209 7.48 12.52 -16.46
C ASN A 209 8.71 12.04 -15.68
N ASN A 210 8.69 10.77 -15.28
CA ASN A 210 9.86 10.13 -14.69
C ASN A 210 10.89 9.91 -15.80
N GLU A 211 11.94 10.73 -15.83
CA GLU A 211 13.06 10.52 -16.75
C GLU A 211 13.85 9.29 -16.31
N ILE A 212 13.83 8.26 -17.15
CA ILE A 212 14.66 7.07 -16.96
C ILE A 212 16.08 7.43 -17.36
N GLY A 213 17.00 7.33 -16.41
CA GLY A 213 18.39 7.70 -16.64
C GLY A 213 19.29 7.36 -15.47
N ILE A 214 20.59 7.59 -15.67
CA ILE A 214 21.61 7.52 -14.62
C ILE A 214 21.89 8.96 -14.18
N SER A 215 21.76 9.23 -12.89
CA SER A 215 22.09 10.52 -12.29
C SER A 215 23.61 10.64 -12.09
N ASP A 216 24.13 11.86 -12.12
CA ASP A 216 25.53 12.15 -11.76
C ASP A 216 25.78 11.99 -10.25
N THR A 217 24.73 12.04 -9.44
CA THR A 217 24.79 11.94 -7.98
C THR A 217 24.03 10.72 -7.49
N ALA A 218 24.57 10.04 -6.47
CA ALA A 218 23.91 8.88 -5.88
C ALA A 218 22.55 9.24 -5.27
N TYR A 219 22.50 10.40 -4.58
CA TYR A 219 21.32 10.93 -3.91
C TYR A 219 21.30 12.45 -4.04
N ASN A 220 20.12 13.01 -4.31
CA ASN A 220 19.92 14.45 -4.33
C ASN A 220 18.65 14.78 -3.54
N LEU A 221 18.76 15.70 -2.58
CA LEU A 221 17.62 16.13 -1.79
C LEU A 221 16.83 17.19 -2.57
N THR A 222 15.81 16.73 -3.30
CA THR A 222 14.88 17.57 -4.06
C THR A 222 13.53 17.70 -3.34
N SER A 223 12.73 18.68 -3.78
CA SER A 223 11.33 18.81 -3.38
C SER A 223 10.55 17.51 -3.66
N VAL A 224 9.64 17.17 -2.76
CA VAL A 224 8.68 16.05 -2.87
C VAL A 224 7.24 16.55 -3.00
N SER A 225 7.06 17.76 -3.52
CA SER A 225 5.74 18.38 -3.71
C SER A 225 4.85 17.63 -4.70
N ASP A 226 5.45 16.83 -5.59
CA ASP A 226 4.76 15.89 -6.49
C ASP A 226 4.13 14.70 -5.76
N GLN A 227 4.59 14.39 -4.54
CA GLN A 227 4.11 13.27 -3.72
C GLN A 227 2.88 13.62 -2.88
N LYS A 228 2.39 14.87 -2.89
CA LYS A 228 1.22 15.33 -2.12
C LYS A 228 0.02 14.41 -2.20
N PHE A 229 -0.29 13.94 -3.41
CA PHE A 229 -1.46 13.09 -3.69
C PHE A 229 -1.09 11.68 -4.17
N ALA A 230 0.16 11.26 -3.95
CA ALA A 230 0.56 9.87 -4.18
C ALA A 230 -0.23 8.92 -3.27
N LYS A 231 -0.53 7.71 -3.73
CA LYS A 231 -1.23 6.69 -2.93
C LYS A 231 -0.53 6.45 -1.58
N VAL A 232 -1.32 6.11 -0.57
CA VAL A 232 -0.78 5.60 0.70
C VAL A 232 -0.28 4.16 0.51
N ARG A 233 0.98 3.89 0.88
CA ARG A 233 1.54 2.52 0.93
C ARG A 233 1.18 1.86 2.26
N ARG A 234 0.42 0.76 2.18
CA ARG A 234 -0.15 -0.02 3.30
C ARG A 234 -0.61 -1.39 2.79
N GLN A 235 -0.89 -2.34 3.69
CA GLN A 235 -1.60 -3.58 3.41
C GLN A 235 -3.09 -3.29 3.19
N ASN A 236 -3.58 -3.28 1.96
CA ASN A 236 -4.99 -2.94 1.67
C ASN A 236 -5.97 -4.12 1.81
N LEU A 237 -5.51 -5.34 1.54
CA LEU A 237 -6.29 -6.54 1.76
C LEU A 237 -6.26 -6.93 3.25
N ILE A 238 -7.38 -7.44 3.76
CA ILE A 238 -7.51 -7.82 5.17
C ILE A 238 -6.80 -9.15 5.39
N VAL A 239 -5.77 -9.15 6.23
CA VAL A 239 -5.07 -10.37 6.64
C VAL A 239 -5.93 -11.14 7.63
N LYS A 240 -6.11 -12.44 7.37
CA LYS A 240 -7.02 -13.29 8.13
C LYS A 240 -6.36 -14.60 8.54
N GLN A 241 -6.80 -15.13 9.67
CA GLN A 241 -6.51 -16.50 10.10
C GLN A 241 -7.70 -17.40 9.79
N LYS A 242 -7.45 -18.59 9.22
CA LYS A 242 -8.43 -19.68 9.10
C LYS A 242 -8.38 -20.56 10.35
N GLU A 243 -9.53 -21.11 10.76
CA GLU A 243 -9.62 -21.90 12.01
C GLU A 243 -8.90 -23.27 11.92
N MET A 244 -8.87 -23.91 10.75
CA MET A 244 -8.35 -25.28 10.59
C MET A 244 -6.86 -25.37 10.26
N ASP A 245 -6.31 -24.33 9.65
CA ASP A 245 -4.91 -24.23 9.32
C ASP A 245 -4.38 -23.07 10.14
N LEU A 246 -3.40 -23.29 11.03
CA LEU A 246 -2.63 -22.23 11.71
C LEU A 246 -1.81 -21.38 10.70
N THR A 247 -2.26 -21.32 9.46
CA THR A 247 -1.70 -20.61 8.32
C THR A 247 -2.50 -19.32 8.16
N VAL A 248 -1.79 -18.20 8.25
CA VAL A 248 -2.35 -16.89 7.98
C VAL A 248 -2.35 -16.69 6.47
N ILE A 249 -3.49 -16.27 5.92
CA ILE A 249 -3.61 -15.94 4.51
C ILE A 249 -3.57 -14.43 4.40
N GLY A 250 -2.45 -13.95 3.88
CA GLY A 250 -2.25 -12.56 3.48
C GLY A 250 -1.72 -12.54 2.06
N PHE A 251 -2.45 -11.89 1.16
CA PHE A 251 -2.02 -11.59 -0.20
C PHE A 251 -0.94 -10.49 -0.22
#